data_AF-A0A482IN14-F1
#
_entry.id   AF-A0A482IN14-F1
#
_cell.length_a   1.000
_cell.length_b   1.000
_cell.length_c   1.000
_cell.angle_alpha   90.00
_cell.angle_beta   90.00
_cell.angle_gamma   90.00
#
_symmetry.space_group_name_H-M   'P 1'
#
loop_
_entity.id
_entity.type
_entity.pdbx_description
1 polymer ?
#
loop_
_entity_poly.entity_id
_entity_poly.type
_entity_poly.pdbx_seq_one_letter_code
_entity_poly.pdbx_strand_id
1 'polypeptide(L)'
;MAKRERSRHAIKEEVSRRIHQIDEVADDGAHIRVPDPEPHERDAWGRNWDMDYFGNARGYEASIRSVVDDVRDEFDLVDDPVTRVPNPFGD
;
A
#
# COMPACT_ATOMS: atom_id res chain seq x y z
N MET A 1 -2.21 -13.28 -12.85
CA MET A 1 -1.03 -13.02 -11.99
C MET A 1 -1.41 -13.46 -10.58
N ALA A 2 -0.55 -14.15 -9.84
CA ALA A 2 -0.85 -14.46 -8.44
C ALA A 2 -0.67 -13.17 -7.62
N LYS A 3 -1.70 -12.75 -6.87
CA LYS A 3 -1.60 -11.60 -5.96
C LYS A 3 -0.50 -11.86 -4.94
N ARG A 4 0.32 -10.84 -4.66
CA ARG A 4 1.45 -10.94 -3.74
C ARG A 4 1.00 -10.46 -2.36
N GLU A 5 1.13 -11.31 -1.36
CA GLU A 5 0.76 -10.98 0.01
C GLU A 5 1.85 -10.08 0.64
N ARG A 6 1.47 -8.94 1.23
CA ARG A 6 2.39 -8.03 1.93
C ARG A 6 1.80 -7.43 3.20
N SER A 7 2.68 -7.12 4.15
CA SER A 7 2.33 -6.45 5.40
C SER A 7 1.99 -4.96 5.19
N ARG A 8 1.25 -4.36 6.13
CA ARG A 8 0.83 -2.94 6.11
C ARG A 8 1.98 -1.98 5.79
N HIS A 9 3.13 -2.17 6.43
CA HIS A 9 4.31 -1.31 6.21
C HIS A 9 4.84 -1.42 4.78
N ALA A 10 4.97 -2.65 4.26
CA ALA A 10 5.48 -2.88 2.92
C ALA A 10 4.53 -2.36 1.83
N ILE A 11 3.21 -2.43 2.04
CA ILE A 11 2.23 -1.81 1.15
C ILE A 11 2.36 -0.27 1.19
N LYS A 12 2.43 0.31 2.39
CA LYS A 12 2.61 1.77 2.57
C LYS A 12 3.87 2.28 1.88
N GLU A 13 5.00 1.60 2.04
CA GLU A 13 6.25 1.96 1.39
C GLU A 13 6.17 1.86 -0.13
N GLU A 14 5.52 0.83 -0.66
CA GLU A 14 5.36 0.66 -2.11
C GLU A 14 4.44 1.74 -2.71
N VAL A 15 3.31 2.04 -2.06
CA VAL A 15 2.42 3.14 -2.45
C VAL A 15 3.16 4.47 -2.40
N SER A 16 3.89 4.74 -1.30
CA SER A 16 4.71 5.95 -1.17
C SER A 16 5.74 6.06 -2.27
N ARG A 17 6.48 4.99 -2.55
CA ARG A 17 7.50 4.98 -3.59
C ARG A 17 6.89 5.27 -4.96
N ARG A 18 5.80 4.61 -5.32
CA ARG A 18 5.14 4.79 -6.62
C ARG A 18 4.55 6.19 -6.77
N ILE A 19 3.95 6.74 -5.71
CA ILE A 19 3.43 8.11 -5.73
C ILE A 19 4.55 9.13 -5.94
N HIS A 20 5.67 9.01 -5.22
CA HIS A 20 6.82 9.91 -5.40
C HIS A 20 7.58 9.67 -6.72
N GLN A 21 7.31 8.57 -7.43
CA GLN A 21 7.80 8.30 -8.77
C GLN A 21 6.90 8.85 -9.88
N ILE A 22 5.71 9.36 -9.54
CA ILE A 22 4.86 10.07 -10.52
C ILE A 22 5.65 11.30 -10.98
N ASP A 23 5.83 11.42 -12.29
CA ASP A 23 6.62 12.50 -12.90
C ASP A 23 6.18 13.88 -12.38
N GLU A 24 4.87 14.12 -12.30
CA GLU A 24 4.28 15.36 -11.79
C GLU A 24 4.60 15.64 -10.31
N VAL A 25 4.72 14.59 -9.48
CA VAL A 25 5.04 14.69 -8.05
C VAL A 25 6.55 14.87 -7.86
N ALA A 26 7.34 14.15 -8.66
CA ALA A 26 8.80 14.20 -8.65
C ALA A 26 9.31 15.55 -9.17
N ASP A 27 8.68 16.10 -10.21
CA ASP A 27 9.02 17.39 -10.82
C ASP A 27 8.64 18.57 -9.90
N ASP A 28 7.46 18.52 -9.27
CA ASP A 28 7.04 19.52 -8.28
C ASP A 28 7.80 19.40 -6.94
N GLY A 29 8.43 18.24 -6.68
CA GLY A 29 9.04 17.92 -5.39
C GLY A 29 7.99 17.78 -4.28
N ALA A 30 6.75 17.46 -4.65
CA ALA A 30 5.63 17.35 -3.73
C ALA A 30 5.82 16.13 -2.80
N HIS A 31 5.89 16.38 -1.50
CA HIS A 31 5.86 15.30 -0.52
C HIS A 31 4.43 14.91 -0.18
N ILE A 32 3.96 13.83 -0.79
CA ILE A 32 2.64 13.27 -0.54
C ILE A 32 2.70 12.42 0.72
N ARG A 33 1.88 12.76 1.71
CA ARG A 33 1.78 11.98 2.96
C ARG A 33 0.85 10.81 2.73
N VAL A 34 1.44 9.62 2.60
CA VAL A 34 0.70 8.36 2.45
C VAL A 34 0.18 7.89 3.82
N PRO A 35 -1.14 7.66 3.97
CA PRO A 35 -1.72 7.12 5.19
C PRO A 35 -1.34 5.63 5.37
N ASP A 36 -1.60 5.09 6.56
CA ASP A 36 -1.45 3.66 6.78
C ASP A 36 -2.62 2.91 6.12
N PRO A 37 -2.39 1.74 5.49
CA PRO A 37 -3.47 0.96 4.90
C PRO A 37 -4.39 0.44 6.00
N GLU A 38 -5.67 0.78 5.89
CA GLU A 38 -6.71 0.27 6.78
C GLU A 38 -7.18 -1.10 6.26
N PRO A 39 -7.08 -2.17 7.06
CA PRO A 39 -7.63 -3.46 6.69
C PRO A 39 -9.15 -3.38 6.62
N HIS A 40 -9.74 -3.90 5.54
CA HIS A 40 -11.18 -3.97 5.33
C HIS A 40 -11.60 -5.40 4.97
N GLU A 41 -12.90 -5.67 5.09
CA GLU A 41 -13.48 -6.93 4.62
C GLU A 41 -13.19 -7.12 3.13
N ARG A 42 -12.94 -8.37 2.74
CA ARG A 42 -12.55 -8.69 1.37
C ARG A 42 -13.70 -8.38 0.41
N ASP A 43 -13.51 -7.37 -0.44
CA ASP A 43 -14.49 -6.96 -1.46
C ASP A 43 -14.72 -8.05 -2.53
N ALA A 44 -15.73 -7.85 -3.38
CA ALA A 44 -16.01 -8.71 -4.54
C ALA A 44 -14.82 -8.87 -5.51
N TRP A 45 -13.87 -7.92 -5.49
CA TRP A 45 -12.62 -7.96 -6.25
C TRP A 45 -11.46 -8.65 -5.51
N GLY A 46 -11.73 -9.21 -4.33
CA GLY A 46 -10.72 -9.84 -3.51
C GLY A 46 -9.69 -8.84 -2.98
N ARG A 47 -10.08 -7.60 -2.67
CA ARG A 47 -9.22 -6.57 -2.05
C ARG A 47 -9.58 -6.46 -0.57
N ASN A 48 -8.61 -6.41 0.32
CA ASN A 48 -8.82 -6.46 1.78
C ASN A 48 -8.23 -5.26 2.54
N TRP A 49 -7.95 -4.17 1.83
CA TRP A 49 -7.48 -2.92 2.43
C TRP A 49 -7.86 -1.73 1.57
N ASP A 50 -7.90 -0.57 2.22
CA ASP A 50 -8.13 0.73 1.61
C ASP A 50 -7.21 1.78 2.26
N MET A 51 -7.03 2.92 1.59
CA MET A 51 -6.23 4.05 2.06
C MET A 51 -7.01 5.31 1.75
N ASP A 52 -7.56 5.93 2.79
CA ASP A 52 -8.24 7.22 2.69
C ASP A 52 -7.37 8.33 3.31
N TYR A 53 -7.51 9.57 2.82
CA TYR A 53 -6.78 10.76 3.30
C TYR A 53 -5.27 10.85 2.97
N PHE A 54 -4.92 10.94 1.68
CA PHE A 54 -3.58 11.34 1.28
C PHE A 54 -3.33 12.83 1.59
N GLY A 55 -2.31 13.10 2.40
CA GLY A 55 -1.91 14.48 2.70
C GLY A 55 -1.17 15.10 1.53
N ASN A 56 -1.47 16.37 1.23
CA ASN A 56 -0.91 17.10 0.09
C ASN A 56 -1.23 16.50 -1.30
N ALA A 57 -2.28 15.67 -1.40
CA ALA A 57 -2.70 15.05 -2.65
C ALA A 57 -3.43 15.98 -3.63
N ARG A 58 -3.77 17.20 -3.22
CA ARG A 58 -4.51 18.16 -4.07
C ARG A 58 -3.75 18.40 -5.38
N GLY A 59 -4.39 18.08 -6.51
CA GLY A 59 -3.77 18.15 -7.84
C GLY A 59 -3.27 16.81 -8.38
N TYR A 60 -3.00 15.84 -7.50
CA TYR A 60 -2.48 14.51 -7.83
C TYR A 60 -3.46 13.37 -7.49
N GLU A 61 -4.68 13.69 -7.06
CA GLU A 61 -5.67 12.73 -6.56
C GLU A 61 -5.95 11.60 -7.57
N ALA A 62 -6.04 11.92 -8.86
CA ALA A 62 -6.26 10.93 -9.91
C ALA A 62 -5.06 9.98 -10.07
N SER A 63 -3.84 10.53 -10.14
CA SER A 63 -2.59 9.78 -10.28
C SER A 63 -2.34 8.91 -9.04
N ILE A 64 -2.53 9.46 -7.85
CA ILE A 64 -2.46 8.73 -6.57
C ILE A 64 -3.47 7.59 -6.53
N ARG A 65 -4.73 7.86 -6.88
CA ARG A 65 -5.78 6.83 -6.89
C ARG A 65 -5.46 5.70 -7.87
N SER A 66 -4.91 6.02 -9.03
CA SER A 66 -4.47 5.01 -10.00
C SER A 66 -3.35 4.13 -9.43
N VAL A 67 -2.37 4.73 -8.75
CA VAL A 67 -1.29 3.98 -8.10
C VAL A 67 -1.82 3.08 -7.00
N VAL A 68 -2.72 3.59 -6.15
CA VAL A 68 -3.33 2.82 -5.07
C VAL A 68 -4.15 1.65 -5.62
N ASP A 69 -4.95 1.86 -6.67
CA ASP A 69 -5.75 0.79 -7.28
C ASP A 69 -4.87 -0.31 -7.89
N ASP A 70 -3.77 0.06 -8.57
CA ASP A 70 -2.79 -0.90 -9.10
C ASP A 70 -2.13 -1.72 -7.98
N VAL A 71 -1.72 -1.06 -6.89
CA VAL A 71 -1.15 -1.76 -5.72
C VAL A 71 -2.21 -2.65 -5.04
N ARG A 72 -3.49 -2.27 -5.01
CA ARG A 72 -4.58 -3.10 -4.46
C ARG A 72 -4.91 -4.32 -5.32
N ASP A 73 -4.70 -4.23 -6.63
CA ASP A 73 -4.86 -5.37 -7.53
C ASP A 73 -3.67 -6.32 -7.43
N GLU A 74 -2.45 -5.78 -7.29
CA GLU A 74 -1.22 -6.56 -7.22
C GLU A 74 -0.97 -7.16 -5.83
N PHE A 75 -1.32 -6.45 -4.76
CA PHE A 75 -1.01 -6.82 -3.37
C PHE A 75 -2.24 -6.94 -2.47
N ASP A 76 -2.32 -8.07 -1.79
CA ASP A 76 -3.25 -8.27 -0.67
C ASP A 76 -2.56 -7.91 0.65
N LEU A 77 -3.30 -7.18 1.49
CA LEU A 77 -2.86 -6.89 2.84
C LEU A 77 -2.97 -8.14 3.68
N VAL A 78 -1.84 -8.70 4.07
CA VAL A 78 -1.83 -9.71 5.13
C VAL A 78 -1.53 -9.02 6.44
N ASP A 79 -2.49 -9.10 7.36
CA ASP A 79 -2.18 -8.89 8.77
C ASP A 79 -1.27 -10.06 9.15
N ASP A 80 0.02 -9.80 9.25
CA ASP A 80 1.01 -10.76 9.70
C ASP A 80 1.23 -10.52 11.19
N PRO A 81 0.39 -11.02 12.12
CA PRO A 81 0.93 -11.48 13.36
C PRO A 81 1.63 -12.81 13.05
N VAL A 82 2.78 -13.04 13.65
CA VAL A 82 3.60 -14.26 13.51
C VAL A 82 4.47 -14.21 12.25
N THR A 83 5.56 -13.44 12.27
CA THR A 83 6.88 -14.03 12.62
C THR A 83 6.82 -15.55 12.85
N ARG A 84 6.60 -16.33 11.79
CA ARG A 84 6.96 -17.74 11.79
C ARG A 84 8.45 -17.83 11.54
N VAL A 85 9.24 -17.24 12.42
CA VAL A 85 10.52 -17.84 12.77
C VAL A 85 10.15 -19.03 13.65
N PRO A 86 10.16 -20.29 13.15
CA PRO A 86 10.19 -21.41 14.08
C PRO A 86 11.42 -21.19 14.95
N ASN A 87 11.21 -21.00 16.24
CA ASN A 87 12.27 -20.88 17.24
C ASN A 87 13.31 -21.99 16.96
N PRO A 88 14.55 -21.69 16.53
CA PRO A 88 15.53 -22.71 16.19
C PRO A 88 16.11 -23.41 17.43
N PHE A 89 15.77 -22.90 18.62
CA PHE A 89 16.02 -23.52 19.90
C PHE A 89 14.68 -23.98 20.46
N GLY A 90 14.32 -25.22 20.12
CA GLY A 90 13.35 -25.98 20.89
C GLY A 90 13.90 -26.25 22.30
N ASP A 91 12.97 -26.49 23.23
CA ASP A 91 13.19 -26.87 24.63
C ASP A 91 14.38 -27.84 24.84
#